data_AF-A0A970RK22-F1
#
_entry.id   AF-A0A970RK22-F1
#
_cell.length_a   1.000
_cell.length_b   1.000
_cell.length_c   1.000
_cell.angle_alpha   90.00
_cell.angle_beta   90.00
_cell.angle_gamma   90.00
#
_symmetry.space_group_name_H-M   'P 1'
#
loop_
_entity.id
_entity.type
_entity.pdbx_description
1 polymer ?
#
loop_
_entity_poly.entity_id
_entity_poly.type
_entity_poly.pdbx_seq_one_letter_code
_entity_poly.pdbx_strand_id
1 'polypeptide(L)'
;MNITREMFEQLPDDACDADIESTAVSLERHPYTPLMILEFPGFLRCKRHDMVAEFDRLVKLPMDAPELKAVVSEAPRNVIEKQLGLLLYHYKLLCRLRSSDAEAWDVVHELYEDD
;
A
#
# COMPACT_ATOMS: atom_id res chain seq x y z
N MET A 1 7.00 6.36 -14.09
CA MET A 1 6.97 7.45 -13.09
C MET A 1 8.11 7.16 -12.14
N ASN A 2 9.05 8.09 -11.93
CA ASN A 2 10.19 7.81 -11.04
C ASN A 2 9.72 7.94 -9.60
N ILE A 3 9.43 6.80 -8.96
CA ILE A 3 9.07 6.77 -7.54
C ILE A 3 10.35 6.86 -6.71
N THR A 4 10.39 7.82 -5.80
CA THR A 4 11.57 8.09 -4.96
C THR A 4 11.28 7.78 -3.50
N ARG A 5 12.35 7.54 -2.73
CA ARG A 5 12.27 7.36 -1.27
C ARG A 5 11.65 8.56 -0.57
N GLU A 6 11.94 9.76 -1.06
CA GLU A 6 11.40 11.03 -0.53
C GLU A 6 9.87 11.06 -0.56
N MET A 7 9.23 10.45 -1.56
CA MET A 7 7.76 10.36 -1.63
C MET A 7 7.17 9.54 -0.47
N PHE A 8 7.93 8.58 0.07
CA PHE A 8 7.53 7.77 1.23
C PHE A 8 7.81 8.50 2.54
N GLU A 9 8.91 9.25 2.61
CA GLU A 9 9.24 10.08 3.78
C GLU A 9 8.27 11.26 3.95
N GLN A 10 7.74 11.79 2.85
CA GLN A 10 6.75 12.87 2.83
C GLN A 10 5.29 12.38 2.96
N LEU A 11 5.06 11.08 3.22
CA LEU A 11 3.72 10.60 3.52
C LEU A 11 3.16 11.30 4.78
N PRO A 12 1.83 11.44 4.88
CA PRO A 12 1.19 12.03 6.05
C PRO A 12 1.66 11.37 7.35
N ASP A 13 1.60 12.12 8.44
CA ASP A 13 1.90 11.58 9.76
C ASP A 13 0.93 10.44 10.11
N ASP A 14 1.44 9.51 10.92
CA ASP A 14 0.66 8.36 11.35
C ASP A 14 -0.50 8.82 12.24
N ALA A 15 -1.68 8.24 12.00
CA ALA A 15 -2.80 8.35 12.93
C ALA A 15 -2.44 7.65 14.26
N CYS A 16 -3.22 7.91 15.31
CA CYS A 16 -2.98 7.22 16.58
C CYS A 16 -3.27 5.72 16.45
N ASP A 17 -2.67 4.89 17.31
CA ASP A 17 -2.80 3.43 17.24
C ASP A 17 -4.26 2.96 17.32
N ALA A 18 -5.11 3.69 18.06
CA ALA A 18 -6.52 3.38 18.16
C ALA A 18 -7.26 3.58 16.83
N ASP A 19 -6.95 4.64 16.09
CA ASP A 19 -7.55 4.89 14.78
C ASP A 19 -7.05 3.89 13.74
N ILE A 20 -5.75 3.58 13.76
CA ILE A 20 -5.14 2.55 12.90
C ILE A 20 -5.86 1.21 13.09
N GLU A 21 -6.01 0.77 14.34
CA GLU A 21 -6.67 -0.51 14.63
C GLU A 21 -8.16 -0.48 14.28
N SER A 22 -8.87 0.60 14.62
CA SER A 22 -10.29 0.77 14.31
C SER A 22 -10.56 0.72 12.81
N THR A 23 -9.75 1.43 12.00
CA THR A 23 -9.84 1.40 10.54
C THR A 23 -9.48 0.02 9.98
N ALA A 24 -8.42 -0.61 10.49
CA ALA A 24 -8.01 -1.95 10.04
C ALA A 24 -9.12 -2.98 10.27
N VAL A 25 -9.69 -3.03 11.48
CA VAL A 25 -10.81 -3.94 11.81
C VAL A 25 -12.04 -3.64 10.96
N SER A 26 -12.31 -2.38 10.65
CA SER A 26 -13.42 -2.01 9.78
C SER A 26 -13.18 -2.55 8.36
N LEU A 27 -12.01 -2.29 7.77
CA LEU A 27 -11.66 -2.79 6.44
C LEU A 27 -11.64 -4.32 6.35
N GLU A 28 -11.22 -5.01 7.41
CA GLU A 28 -11.25 -6.48 7.51
C GLU A 28 -12.66 -7.07 7.51
N ARG A 29 -13.68 -6.27 7.85
CA ARG A 29 -15.10 -6.67 7.77
C ARG A 29 -15.70 -6.46 6.38
N HIS A 30 -15.01 -5.74 5.52
CA HIS A 30 -15.38 -5.50 4.12
C HIS A 30 -14.51 -6.39 3.20
N PRO A 31 -14.90 -6.61 1.93
CA PRO A 31 -14.07 -7.32 0.96
C PRO A 31 -12.83 -6.52 0.52
N TYR A 32 -12.31 -5.61 1.34
CA TYR A 32 -11.18 -4.76 0.99
C TYR A 32 -9.87 -5.57 1.00
N THR A 33 -9.31 -5.79 -0.18
CA THR A 33 -7.99 -6.40 -0.37
C THR A 33 -7.13 -5.48 -1.24
N PRO A 34 -6.27 -4.63 -0.63
CA PRO A 34 -5.52 -3.64 -1.39
C PRO A 34 -4.75 -4.33 -2.53
N LEU A 35 -4.90 -3.79 -3.74
CA LEU A 35 -4.28 -4.36 -4.93
C LEU A 35 -2.77 -4.21 -4.81
N MET A 36 -2.08 -5.32 -4.62
CA MET A 36 -0.63 -5.39 -4.50
C MET A 36 -0.12 -6.48 -5.46
N ILE A 37 1.04 -6.23 -6.07
CA ILE A 37 1.72 -7.22 -6.91
C ILE A 37 2.59 -8.14 -6.05
N LEU A 38 3.25 -7.55 -5.06
CA LEU A 38 4.07 -8.25 -4.08
C LEU A 38 3.40 -8.19 -2.71
N GLU A 39 3.52 -9.28 -1.95
CA GLU A 39 2.94 -9.35 -0.61
C GLU A 39 3.58 -8.31 0.31
N PHE A 40 2.73 -7.59 1.04
CA PHE A 40 3.14 -6.75 2.15
C PHE A 40 2.22 -7.02 3.36
N PRO A 41 2.55 -8.07 4.14
CA PRO A 41 1.73 -8.46 5.28
C PRO A 41 1.58 -7.33 6.30
N GLY A 42 0.39 -7.20 6.87
CA GLY A 42 0.12 -6.17 7.89
C GLY A 42 -0.06 -4.76 7.34
N PHE A 43 -0.23 -4.60 6.02
CA PHE A 43 -0.42 -3.29 5.38
C PHE A 43 -1.48 -2.41 6.05
N LEU A 44 -2.64 -2.98 6.44
CA LEU A 44 -3.72 -2.21 7.09
C LEU A 44 -3.29 -1.55 8.41
N ARG A 45 -2.27 -2.10 9.08
CA ARG A 45 -1.74 -1.61 10.36
C ARG A 45 -0.37 -0.95 10.24
N CYS A 46 0.21 -0.93 9.04
CA CYS A 46 1.53 -0.35 8.84
C CYS A 46 1.51 1.17 9.04
N LYS A 47 2.66 1.69 9.43
CA LYS A 47 2.94 3.11 9.64
C LYS A 47 3.92 3.63 8.58
N ARG A 48 4.16 4.94 8.56
CA ARG A 48 5.05 5.58 7.58
C ARG A 48 6.45 4.98 7.60
N HIS A 49 6.97 4.65 8.79
CA HIS A 49 8.29 4.03 8.90
C HIS A 49 8.34 2.63 8.26
N ASP A 50 7.26 1.86 8.33
CA ASP A 50 7.16 0.55 7.66
C ASP A 50 7.10 0.72 6.14
N MET A 51 6.40 1.75 5.65
CA MET A 51 6.36 2.08 4.22
C MET A 51 7.74 2.45 3.67
N VAL A 52 8.53 3.22 4.44
CA VAL A 52 9.91 3.56 4.08
C VAL A 52 10.81 2.31 4.11
N ALA A 53 10.65 1.44 5.12
CA ALA A 53 11.37 0.19 5.20
C ALA A 53 11.03 -0.75 4.02
N GLU A 54 9.77 -0.77 3.60
CA GLU A 54 9.30 -1.56 2.47
C GLU A 54 9.83 -1.03 1.14
N PHE A 55 9.90 0.30 0.96
CA PHE A 55 10.63 0.89 -0.15
C PHE A 55 12.08 0.39 -0.18
N ASP A 56 12.77 0.49 0.95
CA ASP A 56 14.17 0.09 1.06
C ASP A 56 14.36 -1.42 0.81
N ARG A 57 13.38 -2.26 1.16
CA ARG A 57 13.36 -3.70 0.86
C ARG A 57 13.23 -3.95 -0.64
N LEU A 58 12.26 -3.30 -1.28
CA LEU A 58 11.92 -3.51 -2.70
C LEU A 58 13.05 -3.05 -3.64
N VAL A 59 13.69 -1.90 -3.35
CA VAL A 59 14.81 -1.43 -4.17
C VAL A 59 16.08 -2.27 -4.01
N LYS A 60 16.21 -2.99 -2.89
CA LYS A 60 17.32 -3.94 -2.63
C LYS A 60 17.02 -5.34 -3.15
N LEU A 61 15.80 -5.60 -3.59
CA LEU A 61 15.39 -6.92 -4.04
C LEU A 61 16.18 -7.31 -5.29
N PRO A 62 16.82 -8.49 -5.32
CA PRO A 62 17.55 -8.94 -6.49
C PRO A 62 16.62 -9.06 -7.71
N MET A 63 17.09 -8.61 -8.89
CA MET A 63 16.29 -8.67 -10.13
C MET A 63 15.96 -10.11 -10.56
N ASP A 64 16.66 -11.09 -10.00
CA ASP A 64 16.44 -12.52 -10.22
C ASP A 64 15.51 -13.17 -9.18
N ALA A 65 14.98 -12.40 -8.22
CA ALA A 65 14.10 -12.86 -7.16
C ALA A 65 12.86 -13.59 -7.73
N PRO A 66 12.46 -14.74 -7.15
CA PRO A 66 11.33 -15.53 -7.63
C PRO A 66 10.02 -14.75 -7.72
N GLU A 67 9.74 -13.91 -6.72
CA GLU A 67 8.51 -13.10 -6.64
C GLU A 67 8.40 -12.08 -7.78
N LEU A 68 9.51 -11.50 -8.25
CA LEU A 68 9.51 -10.60 -9.40
C LEU A 68 9.34 -11.35 -10.73
N LYS A 69 9.92 -12.56 -10.83
CA LYS A 69 9.85 -13.40 -12.03
C LYS A 69 8.50 -14.11 -12.20
N ALA A 70 7.76 -14.29 -11.10
CA ALA A 70 6.41 -14.85 -11.12
C ALA A 70 5.42 -13.96 -11.90
N VAL A 71 5.71 -12.66 -12.02
CA VAL A 71 4.90 -11.73 -12.81
C VAL A 71 5.26 -11.87 -14.29
N VAL A 72 4.51 -12.74 -14.98
CA VAL A 72 4.74 -13.05 -16.39
C VAL A 72 4.58 -11.81 -17.26
N SER A 73 5.42 -11.68 -18.29
CA SER A 73 5.42 -10.58 -19.27
C SER A 73 5.81 -9.21 -18.73
N GLU A 74 6.37 -9.13 -17.52
CA GLU A 74 6.82 -7.88 -16.90
C GLU A 74 8.31 -7.94 -16.55
N ALA A 75 9.04 -6.85 -16.78
CA ALA A 75 10.43 -6.77 -16.33
C ALA A 75 10.45 -6.60 -14.79
N PRO A 76 11.37 -7.27 -14.05
CA PRO A 76 11.45 -7.17 -12.58
C PRO A 76 11.48 -5.74 -12.04
N ARG A 77 12.17 -4.83 -12.73
CA ARG A 77 12.19 -3.40 -12.39
C ARG A 77 10.82 -2.74 -12.50
N ASN A 78 10.05 -3.07 -13.54
CA ASN A 78 8.70 -2.52 -13.73
C ASN A 78 7.75 -3.05 -12.66
N VAL A 79 7.91 -4.31 -12.22
CA VAL A 79 7.16 -4.88 -11.09
C VAL A 79 7.41 -4.04 -9.83
N ILE A 80 8.69 -3.75 -9.51
CA ILE A 80 9.04 -2.90 -8.36
C ILE A 80 8.43 -1.51 -8.50
N GLU A 81 8.57 -0.85 -9.65
CA GLU A 81 8.02 0.50 -9.87
C GLU A 81 6.50 0.53 -9.72
N LYS A 82 5.79 -0.47 -10.25
CA LYS A 82 4.33 -0.60 -10.09
C LYS A 82 3.94 -0.87 -8.63
N GLN A 83 4.64 -1.79 -7.96
CA GLN A 83 4.40 -2.10 -6.55
C GLN A 83 4.54 -0.86 -5.68
N LEU A 84 5.61 -0.08 -5.87
CA LEU A 84 5.82 1.17 -5.14
C LEU A 84 4.69 2.19 -5.41
N GLY A 85 4.14 2.21 -6.61
CA GLY A 85 3.01 3.06 -6.97
C GLY A 85 1.73 2.65 -6.24
N LEU A 86 1.43 1.36 -6.22
CA LEU A 86 0.29 0.78 -5.51
C LEU A 86 0.40 1.03 -3.99
N LEU A 87 1.58 0.81 -3.41
CA LEU A 87 1.87 1.10 -2.01
C LEU A 87 1.57 2.57 -1.65
N LEU A 88 2.07 3.53 -2.44
CA LEU A 88 1.78 4.95 -2.21
C LEU A 88 0.30 5.28 -2.33
N TYR A 89 -0.38 4.74 -3.35
CA TYR A 89 -1.80 4.98 -3.57
C TYR A 89 -2.65 4.46 -2.41
N HIS A 90 -2.49 3.18 -2.07
CA HIS A 90 -3.27 2.54 -1.01
C HIS A 90 -2.94 3.11 0.37
N TYR A 91 -1.69 3.50 0.64
CA TYR A 91 -1.34 4.06 1.94
C TYR A 91 -1.94 5.46 2.14
N LYS A 92 -1.96 6.28 1.08
CA LYS A 92 -2.66 7.58 1.13
C LYS A 92 -4.16 7.41 1.35
N LEU A 93 -4.78 6.43 0.70
CA LEU A 93 -6.18 6.08 0.96
C LEU A 93 -6.38 5.67 2.44
N LEU A 94 -5.49 4.84 2.97
CA LEU A 94 -5.52 4.39 4.35
C LEU A 94 -5.35 5.55 5.35
N CYS A 95 -4.47 6.52 5.09
CA CYS A 95 -4.35 7.73 5.90
C CYS A 95 -5.66 8.54 5.94
N ARG A 96 -6.36 8.66 4.80
CA ARG A 96 -7.66 9.35 4.75
C ARG A 96 -8.72 8.59 5.55
N LEU A 97 -8.79 7.27 5.39
CA LEU A 97 -9.72 6.41 6.15
C LEU A 97 -9.48 6.50 7.66
N ARG A 98 -8.21 6.50 8.10
CA ARG A 98 -7.81 6.68 9.50
C ARG A 98 -8.16 8.07 10.06
N SER A 99 -8.27 9.06 9.18
CA SER A 99 -8.68 10.43 9.54
C SER A 99 -10.21 10.61 9.53
N SER A 100 -10.99 9.52 9.43
CA SER A 100 -12.45 9.53 9.33
C SER A 100 -12.98 10.33 8.12
N ASP A 101 -12.22 10.37 7.02
CA ASP A 101 -12.66 10.98 5.77
C ASP A 101 -13.76 10.12 5.12
N ALA A 102 -14.99 10.65 5.06
CA ALA A 102 -16.13 9.96 4.48
C ALA A 102 -15.96 9.69 2.98
N GLU A 103 -15.34 10.60 2.22
CA GLU A 103 -15.10 10.41 0.79
C GLU A 103 -14.10 9.28 0.51
N ALA A 104 -13.22 8.97 1.47
CA ALA A 104 -12.30 7.85 1.34
C ALA A 104 -13.03 6.51 1.44
N TRP A 105 -14.13 6.44 2.19
CA TRP A 105 -15.00 5.27 2.20
C TRP A 105 -15.73 5.11 0.88
N ASP A 106 -16.19 6.18 0.25
CA ASP A 106 -16.83 6.10 -1.09
C ASP A 106 -15.87 5.48 -2.11
N VAL A 107 -14.58 5.87 -2.11
CA VAL A 107 -13.55 5.24 -2.95
C VAL A 107 -13.39 3.74 -2.67
N VAL A 108 -13.46 3.33 -1.40
CA VAL A 108 -13.43 1.90 -1.04
C VAL A 108 -14.69 1.18 -1.55
N HIS A 109 -15.87 1.79 -1.47
CA HIS A 109 -17.08 1.17 -2.00
C HIS A 109 -17.02 1.06 -3.53
N GLU A 110 -16.63 2.14 -4.24
CA GLU A 110 -16.48 2.12 -5.70
C GLU A 110 -15.51 1.06 -6.20
N LEU A 111 -14.40 0.83 -5.49
CA LEU A 111 -13.41 -0.18 -5.88
C LEU A 111 -13.90 -1.63 -5.73
N TYR A 112 -14.95 -1.88 -4.94
CA TYR A 112 -15.38 -3.25 -4.57
C TYR A 112 -16.90 -3.50 -4.70
N GLU A 113 -17.71 -2.51 -5.04
CA GLU A 113 -19.15 -2.66 -5.35
C GLU A 113 -19.42 -2.99 -6.83
N ASP A 114 -18.42 -2.84 -7.70
CA ASP A 114 -18.52 -3.08 -9.15
C ASP A 114 -18.15 -4.52 -9.59
N ASP A 115 -17.96 -5.46 -8.66
CA ASP A 115 -17.62 -6.88 -8.91
C ASP A 115 -18.80 -7.85 -8.68
#